data_AF-A0A6P2FE90-F1
#
_entry.id   AF-A0A6P2FE90-F1
#
_cell.length_a   1.000
_cell.length_b   1.000
_cell.length_c   1.000
_cell.angle_alpha   90.00
_cell.angle_beta   90.00
_cell.angle_gamma   90.00
#
_symmetry.space_group_name_H-M   'P 1'
#
loop_
_entity.id
_entity.type
_entity.pdbx_description
1 polymer ?
#
loop_
_entity_poly.entity_id
_entity_poly.type
_entity_poly.pdbx_seq_one_letter_code
_entity_poly.pdbx_strand_id
1 'polypeptide(L)' 'MAIEKVYFEGKELVEHLERMLELAKAGAVNCVAYRIFKDDGTWEDVAAGGTEEQRAAMLAKLREQH' A
#
# COMPACT_ATOMS: atom_id res chain seq x y z
N MET A 1 12.94 2.30 -4.67
CA MET A 1 11.61 2.81 -4.28
C MET A 1 11.56 2.77 -2.76
N ALA A 2 11.65 3.94 -2.13
CA ALA A 2 11.51 4.05 -0.67
C ALA A 2 10.03 3.85 -0.32
N ILE A 3 9.75 3.07 0.71
CA ILE A 3 8.41 2.96 1.28
C ILE A 3 8.38 3.98 2.42
N GLU A 4 7.64 5.08 2.23
CA GLU A 4 7.47 6.10 3.26
C GLU A 4 6.37 5.67 4.24
N LYS A 5 6.63 5.80 5.54
CA LYS A 5 5.61 5.63 6.58
C LYS A 5 4.79 6.92 6.62
N VAL A 6 3.55 6.86 6.14
CA VAL A 6 2.64 8.00 6.18
C VAL A 6 1.49 7.69 7.13
N TYR A 7 1.27 8.56 8.10
CA TYR A 7 0.16 8.52 9.04
C TYR A 7 -0.86 9.58 8.63
N PHE A 8 -2.12 9.20 8.56
CA PHE A 8 -3.20 10.07 8.11
C PHE A 8 -4.33 10.11 9.14
N GLU A 9 -4.90 11.30 9.38
CA GLU A 9 -6.23 11.38 9.98
C GLU A 9 -7.30 10.90 8.98
N GLY A 10 -8.51 10.57 9.44
CA GLY A 10 -9.52 9.88 8.62
C GLY A 10 -9.85 10.58 7.29
N LYS A 11 -9.85 11.93 7.25
CA LYS A 11 -10.06 12.70 6.01
C LYS A 11 -8.84 12.67 5.09
N GLU A 12 -7.64 12.74 5.64
CA GLU A 12 -6.38 12.72 4.88
C GLU A 12 -6.13 11.36 4.24
N LEU A 13 -6.60 10.27 4.88
CA LEU A 13 -6.53 8.92 4.32
C LEU A 13 -7.33 8.82 3.02
N VAL A 14 -8.54 9.38 2.99
CA VAL A 14 -9.40 9.36 1.79
C VAL A 14 -8.75 10.13 0.66
N GLU A 15 -8.25 11.35 0.92
CA GLU A 15 -7.56 12.17 -0.08
C GLU A 15 -6.31 11.47 -0.63
N HIS A 16 -5.57 10.76 0.22
CA HIS A 16 -4.41 9.97 -0.22
C HIS A 16 -4.82 8.79 -1.13
N LEU A 17 -5.87 8.05 -0.77
CA LEU A 17 -6.37 6.94 -1.57
C LEU A 17 -6.92 7.41 -2.92
N GLU A 18 -7.61 8.55 -2.96
CA GLU A 18 -8.07 9.18 -4.19
C GLU A 18 -6.90 9.55 -5.10
N ARG A 19 -5.83 10.13 -4.54
CA ARG A 19 -4.61 10.42 -5.30
C ARG A 19 -3.94 9.16 -5.86
N MET A 20 -3.86 8.09 -5.06
CA MET A 20 -3.33 6.81 -5.53
C MET A 20 -4.17 6.22 -6.65
N LEU A 21 -5.49 6.36 -6.59
CA LEU A 21 -6.39 5.95 -7.66
C LEU A 21 -6.10 6.70 -8.96
N GLU A 22 -5.94 8.02 -8.92
CA GLU A 22 -5.61 8.81 -10.12
C GLU A 22 -4.25 8.41 -10.71
N LEU A 23 -3.25 8.15 -9.88
CA LEU A 23 -1.95 7.64 -10.33
C LEU A 23 -2.06 6.25 -10.97
N ALA A 24 -2.88 5.36 -10.39
CA ALA A 24 -3.13 4.04 -10.95
C ALA A 24 -3.85 4.12 -12.30
N LYS A 25 -4.87 4.97 -12.43
CA LYS A 25 -5.58 5.23 -13.71
C LYS A 25 -4.64 5.76 -14.79
N ALA A 26 -3.66 6.58 -14.41
CA ALA A 26 -2.64 7.10 -15.32
C ALA A 26 -1.55 6.07 -15.69
N GLY A 27 -1.60 4.85 -15.13
CA GLY A 27 -0.57 3.82 -15.34
C GLY A 27 0.76 4.09 -14.61
N ALA A 28 0.78 5.05 -13.69
CA ALA A 28 1.98 5.42 -12.93
C ALA A 28 2.26 4.47 -11.75
N VAL A 29 1.33 3.57 -11.43
CA VAL A 29 1.43 2.59 -10.34
C VAL A 29 1.33 1.18 -10.91
N ASN A 30 2.43 0.44 -10.88
CA ASN A 30 2.48 -0.93 -11.40
C ASN A 30 2.18 -2.00 -10.32
N CYS A 31 2.66 -1.78 -9.09
CA CYS A 31 2.49 -2.71 -7.97
C CYS A 31 2.47 -1.93 -6.66
N VAL A 32 1.61 -2.32 -5.72
CA VAL A 32 1.50 -1.73 -4.38
C VAL A 32 1.52 -2.81 -3.31
N ALA A 33 2.02 -2.47 -2.13
CA ALA A 33 1.84 -3.26 -0.92
C ALA A 33 1.51 -2.35 0.25
N TYR A 34 0.54 -2.74 1.06
CA TYR A 34 0.06 -1.96 2.20
C TYR A 34 -0.40 -2.90 3.33
N ARG A 35 -0.28 -2.42 4.56
CA ARG A 35 -0.83 -3.08 5.75
C ARG A 35 -2.11 -2.39 6.17
N ILE A 36 -3.18 -3.17 6.33
CA ILE A 36 -4.46 -2.68 6.84
C ILE A 36 -4.60 -3.12 8.28
N PHE A 37 -4.78 -2.17 9.19
CA PHE A 37 -5.14 -2.43 10.59
C PHE A 37 -6.66 -2.32 10.73
N LYS A 38 -7.29 -3.34 11.27
CA LYS A 38 -8.74 -3.43 11.49
C LYS A 38 -9.10 -2.96 12.89
N ASP A 39 -10.38 -2.63 13.07
CA ASP A 39 -10.94 -2.19 14.35
C ASP A 39 -10.93 -3.29 15.42
N ASP A 40 -10.99 -4.55 15.00
CA ASP A 40 -10.83 -5.74 15.86
C ASP A 40 -9.38 -5.99 16.33
N GLY A 41 -8.44 -5.11 15.98
CA GLY A 41 -7.02 -5.19 16.35
C GLY A 41 -6.21 -6.17 15.51
N THR A 42 -6.82 -6.85 14.54
CA THR A 42 -6.11 -7.66 13.55
C THR A 42 -5.53 -6.79 12.45
N TRP A 43 -4.61 -7.36 11.67
CA TRP A 43 -4.06 -6.70 10.50
C TRP A 43 -3.82 -7.69 9.38
N GLU A 44 -3.75 -7.19 8.15
CA GLU A 44 -3.37 -7.96 6.98
C GLU A 44 -2.42 -7.17 6.08
N ASP A 45 -1.43 -7.87 5.52
CA ASP A 45 -0.59 -7.33 4.45
C ASP A 45 -1.21 -7.70 3.11
N VAL A 46 -1.46 -6.70 2.28
CA VAL A 46 -2.02 -6.87 0.94
C VAL A 46 -1.00 -6.38 -0.08
N ALA A 47 -0.81 -7.14 -1.17
CA ALA A 47 -0.09 -6.68 -2.35
C ALA A 47 -0.93 -6.91 -3.61
N ALA A 48 -1.00 -5.89 -4.45
CA ALA A 48 -1.86 -5.85 -5.63
C ALA A 48 -1.12 -5.24 -6.83
N GLY A 49 -1.58 -5.60 -8.02
CA GLY A 49 -0.91 -5.27 -9.29
C GLY A 49 0.32 -6.15 -9.56
N GLY A 50 1.06 -5.79 -10.60
CA GLY A 50 2.34 -6.42 -10.99
C GLY A 50 2.28 -7.92 -11.27
N THR A 51 3.47 -8.53 -11.35
CA THR A 51 3.65 -9.99 -11.38
C THR A 51 3.65 -10.58 -9.97
N GLU A 52 3.63 -11.91 -9.87
CA GLU A 52 3.68 -12.60 -8.58
C GLU A 52 5.00 -12.34 -7.84
N GLU A 53 6.12 -12.33 -8.56
CA GLU A 53 7.44 -12.04 -8.01
C GLU A 53 7.53 -10.61 -7.48
N GLN A 54 6.93 -9.65 -8.20
CA GLN A 54 6.86 -8.26 -7.76
C GLN A 54 6.04 -8.11 -6.48
N ARG A 55 4.89 -8.78 -6.40
CA ARG A 55 4.06 -8.79 -5.18
C ARG A 55 4.81 -9.41 -4.01
N ALA A 56 5.47 -10.55 -4.21
CA ALA A 56 6.26 -11.21 -3.19
C ALA A 56 7.40 -10.32 -2.67
N ALA A 57 8.13 -9.65 -3.59
CA ALA A 57 9.20 -8.73 -3.23
C ALA A 57 8.70 -7.49 -2.47
N MET A 58 7.53 -6.96 -2.83
CA MET A 58 6.92 -5.82 -2.13
C MET A 58 6.42 -6.21 -0.74
N LEU A 59 5.81 -7.38 -0.58
CA LEU A 59 5.41 -7.92 0.73
C LEU A 59 6.62 -8.16 1.64
N ALA A 60 7.70 -8.72 1.09
CA ALA A 60 8.93 -8.93 1.85
C ALA A 60 9.47 -7.58 2.39
N LYS A 61 9.58 -6.57 1.53
CA LYS A 61 9.99 -5.22 1.93
C LYS A 61 9.07 -4.59 2.96
N LEU A 62 7.76 -4.76 2.82
CA LEU A 62 6.77 -4.26 3.80
C LEU A 62 7.01 -4.89 5.18
N ARG A 63 7.29 -6.20 5.23
CA ARG A 63 7.51 -6.95 6.47
C ARG A 63 8.87 -6.67 7.12
N GLU A 64 9.90 -6.40 6.34
CA GLU A 64 11.24 -6.06 6.84
C GLU A 64 11.30 -4.71 7.59
N GLN A 65 10.27 -3.85 7.43
CA GLN A 65 10.24 -2.51 8.04
C GLN A 65 9.58 -2.46 9.44
N HIS A 66 9.40 -3.63 10.06
CA HIS A 66 8.81 -3.83 11.38
C HIS A 66 9.73 -4.60 12.32
#